data_AF-A0A9E3RF04-F1
#
_entry.id   AF-A0A9E3RF04-F1
#
_cell.length_a   1.000
_cell.length_b   1.000
_cell.length_c   1.000
_cell.angle_alpha   90.00
_cell.angle_beta   90.00
_cell.angle_gamma   90.00
#
_symmetry.space_group_name_H-M   'P 1'
#
loop_
_entity.id
_entity.type
_entity.pdbx_description
1 polymer ?
#
loop_
_entity_poly.entity_id
_entity_poly.type
_entity_poly.pdbx_seq_one_letter_code
_entity_poly.pdbx_strand_id
1 'polypeptide(L)'
;MRKYYFTLLCLSITFFCDAQPTSSSGRIKLSDASFDVTYVLIDSSTVKDLLPVFRESAQVVSNYFGKPFLHRFSIDLFATRQELDRQWQQDWDDTSIHSECWMVAAGIGDKLQMLSPRVWNGEACEHNASDKKELQQVIAHELVHVYHAQINPIHDFTGLDSLAWFIEGLATYVSGQVDEKRTAQVKKVIASGEAPQQLARFWTGAARYGLAGTLVRYISDTYGREKIVALLPQTDQKIMLQMLGTNEDALINAWKKSLQ
;
A
#
# COMPACT_ATOMS: atom_id res chain seq x y z
N MET A 1 36.93 22.36 -51.78
CA MET A 1 36.48 22.22 -50.37
C MET A 1 34.97 22.47 -50.31
N ARG A 2 34.15 21.42 -50.29
CA ARG A 2 32.68 21.51 -50.15
C ARG A 2 32.33 21.34 -48.66
N LYS A 3 31.68 22.35 -48.08
CA LYS A 3 31.13 22.30 -46.71
C LYS A 3 29.75 21.64 -46.77
N TYR A 4 29.57 20.52 -46.06
CA TYR A 4 28.27 19.89 -45.84
C TYR A 4 27.66 20.44 -44.55
N TYR A 5 26.45 20.99 -44.65
CA TYR A 5 25.62 21.37 -43.51
C TYR A 5 24.75 20.16 -43.12
N PHE A 6 24.91 19.67 -41.89
CA PHE A 6 24.05 18.66 -41.30
C PHE A 6 22.88 19.37 -40.61
N THR A 7 21.68 19.23 -41.15
CA THR A 7 20.43 19.67 -40.51
C THR A 7 19.90 18.52 -39.66
N LEU A 8 19.89 18.70 -38.33
CA LEU A 8 19.33 17.73 -37.39
C LEU A 8 17.80 17.89 -37.36
N LEU A 9 17.07 16.88 -37.84
CA LEU A 9 15.61 16.81 -37.77
C LEU A 9 15.22 16.15 -36.43
N CYS A 10 14.74 16.92 -35.45
CA CYS A 10 14.13 16.35 -34.24
C CYS A 10 12.71 15.86 -34.56
N LEU A 11 12.54 14.54 -34.77
CA LEU A 11 11.23 13.91 -34.73
C LEU A 11 10.77 13.81 -33.26
N SER A 12 9.80 14.64 -32.89
CA SER A 12 9.02 14.44 -31.67
C SER A 12 8.05 13.28 -31.88
N ILE A 13 8.39 12.09 -31.39
CA ILE A 13 7.46 10.94 -31.37
C ILE A 13 6.47 11.15 -30.22
N THR A 14 5.25 11.58 -30.55
CA THR A 14 4.11 11.58 -29.62
C THR A 14 3.57 10.16 -29.52
N PHE A 15 3.83 9.46 -28.42
CA PHE A 15 3.17 8.19 -28.11
C PHE A 15 1.69 8.47 -27.77
N PHE A 16 0.80 8.19 -28.71
CA PHE A 16 -0.63 8.07 -28.42
C PHE A 16 -0.86 6.70 -27.79
N CYS A 17 -1.29 6.69 -26.52
CA CYS A 17 -1.71 5.48 -25.82
C CYS A 17 -3.16 5.18 -26.26
N ASP A 18 -3.35 4.24 -27.19
CA ASP A 18 -4.68 3.83 -27.66
C ASP A 18 -5.41 3.07 -26.55
N ALA A 19 -6.37 3.74 -25.89
CA ALA A 19 -7.28 3.10 -24.96
C ALA A 19 -8.28 2.23 -25.74
N GLN A 20 -8.15 0.91 -25.68
CA GLN A 20 -9.13 -0.01 -26.25
C GLN A 20 -10.25 -0.28 -25.23
N PRO A 21 -11.53 -0.03 -25.57
CA PRO A 21 -12.64 -0.41 -24.70
C PRO A 21 -12.73 -1.93 -24.62
N THR A 22 -12.54 -2.49 -23.42
CA THR A 22 -12.71 -3.92 -23.15
C THR A 22 -14.17 -4.20 -22.77
N SER A 23 -14.84 -5.05 -23.56
CA SER A 23 -16.14 -5.74 -23.37
C SER A 23 -17.11 -5.35 -22.23
N SER A 24 -18.40 -5.21 -22.60
CA SER A 24 -19.69 -5.29 -21.85
C SER A 24 -19.89 -4.57 -20.50
N SER A 25 -18.83 -4.22 -19.77
CA SER A 25 -18.89 -3.61 -18.44
C SER A 25 -18.83 -2.08 -18.46
N GLY A 26 -18.52 -1.47 -19.62
CA GLY A 26 -18.29 -0.02 -19.73
C GLY A 26 -16.98 0.45 -19.07
N ARG A 27 -16.11 -0.47 -18.65
CA ARG A 27 -14.79 -0.16 -18.09
C ARG A 27 -13.75 0.03 -19.20
N ILE A 28 -12.86 0.99 -18.99
CA ILE A 28 -11.74 1.37 -19.85
C ILE A 28 -10.47 0.86 -19.20
N LYS A 29 -9.58 0.27 -20.00
CA LYS A 29 -8.26 -0.17 -19.56
C LYS A 29 -7.17 0.72 -20.16
N LEU A 30 -6.29 1.23 -19.31
CA LEU A 30 -5.09 1.97 -19.70
C LEU A 30 -3.86 1.19 -19.22
N SER A 31 -2.93 0.90 -20.12
CA SER A 31 -1.73 0.13 -19.79
C SER A 31 -0.54 1.05 -19.55
N ASP A 32 0.21 0.82 -18.48
CA ASP A 32 1.51 1.43 -18.18
C ASP A 32 2.64 0.38 -18.30
N ALA A 33 3.89 0.78 -18.09
CA ALA A 33 5.05 -0.11 -18.15
C ALA A 33 5.04 -1.18 -17.04
N SER A 34 4.51 -0.86 -15.86
CA SER A 34 4.53 -1.77 -14.69
C SER A 34 3.16 -2.25 -14.23
N PHE A 35 2.08 -1.59 -14.63
CA PHE A 35 0.73 -1.91 -14.19
C PHE A 35 -0.31 -1.56 -15.25
N ASP A 36 -1.53 -2.07 -15.07
CA ASP A 36 -2.71 -1.67 -15.83
C ASP A 36 -3.69 -0.93 -14.92
N VAL A 37 -4.38 0.09 -15.44
CA VAL A 37 -5.44 0.80 -14.73
C VAL A 37 -6.78 0.53 -15.40
N THR A 38 -7.74 -0.01 -14.65
CA THR A 38 -9.12 -0.20 -15.10
C THR A 38 -10.04 0.80 -14.40
N TYR A 39 -10.87 1.53 -15.15
CA TYR A 39 -11.74 2.58 -14.62
C TYR A 39 -12.99 2.77 -15.49
N VAL A 40 -13.92 3.65 -15.12
CA VAL A 40 -15.09 4.01 -15.95
C VAL A 40 -14.98 5.42 -16.50
N LEU A 41 -15.73 5.75 -17.55
CA LEU A 41 -15.58 7.02 -18.29
C LEU A 41 -15.60 8.28 -17.40
N ILE A 42 -16.43 8.31 -16.34
CA ILE A 42 -16.51 9.46 -15.42
C ILE A 42 -15.20 9.74 -14.67
N ASP A 43 -14.34 8.74 -14.50
CA ASP A 43 -13.04 8.87 -13.82
C ASP A 43 -11.87 9.11 -14.79
N SER A 44 -12.13 9.39 -16.08
CA SER A 44 -11.06 9.59 -17.08
C SER A 44 -10.10 10.73 -16.73
N SER A 45 -10.62 11.85 -16.22
CA SER A 45 -9.75 12.96 -15.76
C SER A 45 -9.00 12.56 -14.49
N THR A 46 -9.67 11.90 -13.55
CA THR A 46 -9.06 11.43 -12.29
C THR A 46 -7.91 10.48 -12.55
N VAL A 47 -8.06 9.51 -13.45
CA VAL A 47 -6.97 8.58 -13.82
C VAL A 47 -5.79 9.32 -14.44
N LYS A 48 -6.04 10.30 -15.32
CA LYS A 48 -4.96 11.11 -15.90
C LYS A 48 -4.12 11.80 -14.82
N ASP A 49 -4.76 12.31 -13.77
CA ASP A 49 -4.10 12.98 -12.65
C ASP A 49 -3.42 11.99 -11.69
N LEU A 50 -3.96 10.77 -11.56
CA LEU A 50 -3.41 9.72 -10.69
C LEU A 50 -2.24 8.95 -11.30
N LEU A 51 -2.11 8.89 -12.63
CA LEU A 51 -1.03 8.12 -13.28
C LEU A 51 0.38 8.48 -12.77
N PRO A 52 0.76 9.77 -12.64
CA PRO A 52 2.04 10.12 -12.02
C PRO A 52 2.15 9.63 -10.57
N VAL A 53 1.08 9.72 -9.78
CA VAL A 53 1.05 9.29 -8.37
C VAL A 53 1.23 7.78 -8.25
N PHE A 54 0.55 6.99 -9.09
CA PHE A 54 0.73 5.53 -9.12
C PHE A 54 2.17 5.13 -9.45
N ARG A 55 2.78 5.77 -10.45
CA ARG A 55 4.19 5.52 -10.79
C ARG A 55 5.13 5.90 -9.65
N GLU A 56 4.91 7.05 -9.03
CA GLU A 56 5.73 7.52 -7.91
C GLU A 56 5.59 6.60 -6.69
N SER A 57 4.38 6.21 -6.31
CA SER A 57 4.13 5.28 -5.21
C SER A 57 4.75 3.90 -5.49
N ALA A 58 4.63 3.37 -6.72
CA ALA A 58 5.30 2.12 -7.10
C ALA A 58 6.84 2.23 -7.03
N GLN A 59 7.39 3.41 -7.36
CA GLN A 59 8.81 3.69 -7.24
C GLN A 59 9.26 3.78 -5.77
N VAL A 60 8.47 4.40 -4.89
CA VAL A 60 8.72 4.44 -3.44
C VAL A 60 8.84 3.01 -2.89
N VAL A 61 7.88 2.15 -3.22
CA VAL A 61 7.87 0.75 -2.80
C VAL A 61 9.10 0.00 -3.35
N SER A 62 9.36 0.10 -4.65
CA SER A 62 10.50 -0.59 -5.29
C SER A 62 11.85 -0.11 -4.74
N ASN A 63 11.98 1.19 -4.46
CA ASN A 63 13.19 1.76 -3.87
C ASN A 63 13.41 1.30 -2.43
N TYR A 64 12.33 1.16 -1.65
CA TYR A 64 12.43 0.61 -0.31
C TYR A 64 12.92 -0.84 -0.34
N PHE A 65 12.34 -1.70 -1.17
CA PHE A 65 12.74 -3.11 -1.23
C PHE A 65 13.98 -3.39 -2.09
N GLY A 66 14.49 -2.39 -2.81
CA GLY A 66 15.68 -2.50 -3.68
C GLY A 66 15.47 -3.36 -4.93
N LYS A 67 14.22 -3.73 -5.24
CA LYS A 67 13.82 -4.56 -6.37
C LYS A 67 12.46 -4.09 -6.90
N PRO A 68 12.19 -4.21 -8.21
CA PRO A 68 10.85 -3.97 -8.74
C PRO A 68 9.84 -5.00 -8.22
N PHE A 69 8.56 -4.76 -8.46
CA PHE A 69 7.51 -5.78 -8.34
C PHE A 69 7.88 -7.00 -9.18
N LEU A 70 7.59 -8.20 -8.67
CA LEU A 70 7.89 -9.47 -9.34
C LEU A 70 7.03 -9.67 -10.58
N HIS A 71 5.78 -9.22 -10.50
CA HIS A 71 4.80 -9.31 -11.56
C HIS A 71 4.15 -7.95 -11.81
N ARG A 72 3.62 -7.77 -13.02
CA ARG A 72 2.71 -6.66 -13.31
C ARG A 72 1.48 -6.81 -12.43
N PHE A 73 0.98 -5.69 -11.92
CA PHE A 73 -0.24 -5.65 -11.12
C PHE A 73 -1.33 -4.81 -11.78
N SER A 74 -2.57 -4.96 -11.35
CA SER A 74 -3.69 -4.12 -11.78
C SER A 74 -4.03 -3.06 -10.74
N ILE A 75 -4.58 -1.96 -11.21
CA ILE A 75 -5.20 -0.92 -10.41
C ILE A 75 -6.64 -0.78 -10.88
N ASP A 76 -7.59 -1.18 -10.04
CA ASP A 76 -9.01 -1.06 -10.34
C ASP A 76 -9.59 0.14 -9.59
N LEU A 77 -9.96 1.17 -10.35
CA LEU A 77 -10.63 2.35 -9.82
C LEU A 77 -12.15 2.15 -9.90
N PHE A 78 -12.82 2.34 -8.77
CA PHE A 78 -14.27 2.20 -8.63
C PHE A 78 -14.91 3.57 -8.43
N ALA A 79 -16.00 3.86 -9.16
CA ALA A 79 -16.56 5.20 -9.20
C ALA A 79 -17.39 5.55 -7.94
N THR A 80 -17.78 4.53 -7.18
CA THR A 80 -18.64 4.61 -5.98
C THR A 80 -18.24 3.56 -4.94
N ARG A 81 -18.53 3.78 -3.65
CA ARG A 81 -18.37 2.77 -2.58
C ARG A 81 -19.09 1.46 -2.92
N GLN A 82 -20.31 1.56 -3.43
CA GLN A 82 -21.13 0.38 -3.74
C GLN A 82 -20.46 -0.55 -4.76
N GLU A 83 -19.79 0.02 -5.77
CA GLU A 83 -19.04 -0.79 -6.74
C GLU A 83 -17.81 -1.45 -6.11
N LEU A 84 -17.09 -0.74 -5.23
CA LEU A 84 -15.96 -1.32 -4.51
C LEU A 84 -16.42 -2.44 -3.56
N ASP A 85 -17.47 -2.20 -2.77
CA ASP A 85 -18.06 -3.21 -1.87
C ASP A 85 -18.46 -4.45 -2.65
N ARG A 86 -19.13 -4.29 -3.80
CA ARG A 86 -19.51 -5.43 -4.64
C ARG A 86 -18.30 -6.21 -5.11
N GLN A 87 -17.21 -5.55 -5.48
CA GLN A 87 -15.98 -6.22 -5.87
C GLN A 87 -15.38 -7.00 -4.69
N TRP A 88 -15.33 -6.39 -3.52
CA TRP A 88 -14.83 -7.02 -2.29
C TRP A 88 -15.65 -8.22 -1.85
N GLN A 89 -16.98 -8.12 -1.92
CA GLN A 89 -17.89 -9.23 -1.67
C GLN A 89 -17.61 -10.41 -2.62
N GLN A 90 -17.29 -10.14 -3.88
CA GLN A 90 -16.94 -11.17 -4.86
C GLN A 90 -15.57 -11.79 -4.58
N ASP A 91 -14.58 -10.97 -4.26
CA ASP A 91 -13.21 -11.42 -4.04
C ASP A 91 -13.05 -12.27 -2.79
N TRP A 92 -13.83 -11.97 -1.75
CA TRP A 92 -13.82 -12.68 -0.47
C TRP A 92 -14.95 -13.69 -0.30
N ASP A 93 -15.79 -13.90 -1.32
CA ASP A 93 -16.96 -14.78 -1.28
C ASP A 93 -17.87 -14.50 -0.06
N ASP A 94 -18.05 -13.23 0.28
CA ASP A 94 -18.84 -12.77 1.43
C ASP A 94 -19.69 -11.55 1.08
N THR A 95 -20.98 -11.81 0.82
CA THR A 95 -21.97 -10.77 0.49
C THR A 95 -22.30 -9.80 1.64
N SER A 96 -21.86 -10.09 2.86
CA SER A 96 -22.09 -9.22 4.03
C SER A 96 -21.06 -8.09 4.15
N ILE A 97 -19.98 -8.15 3.36
CA ILE A 97 -18.92 -7.15 3.41
C ILE A 97 -19.47 -5.78 3.01
N HIS A 98 -19.31 -4.85 3.94
CA HIS A 98 -19.48 -3.43 3.74
C HIS A 98 -18.23 -2.76 4.26
N SER A 99 -17.55 -2.07 3.37
CA SER A 99 -16.37 -1.31 3.72
C SER A 99 -16.69 -0.15 4.67
N GLU A 100 -15.79 0.08 5.60
CA GLU A 100 -15.88 1.25 6.47
C GLU A 100 -15.47 2.52 5.73
N CYS A 101 -15.91 3.70 6.22
CA CYS A 101 -15.58 4.99 5.59
C CYS A 101 -14.07 5.31 5.55
N TRP A 102 -13.25 4.63 6.34
CA TRP A 102 -11.80 4.76 6.30
C TRP A 102 -11.14 3.78 5.30
N MET A 103 -11.85 2.76 4.84
CA MET A 103 -11.33 1.75 3.91
C MET A 103 -11.46 2.21 2.44
N VAL A 104 -10.66 3.18 2.03
CA VAL A 104 -10.77 3.75 0.66
C VAL A 104 -10.09 2.92 -0.43
N ALA A 105 -9.23 1.98 -0.05
CA ALA A 105 -8.51 1.10 -0.96
C ALA A 105 -8.10 -0.21 -0.28
N ALA A 106 -7.69 -1.19 -1.07
CA ALA A 106 -7.08 -2.44 -0.60
C ALA A 106 -6.09 -2.98 -1.64
N GLY A 107 -4.88 -3.30 -1.21
CA GLY A 107 -3.91 -4.10 -1.96
C GLY A 107 -4.04 -5.59 -1.62
N ILE A 108 -4.35 -6.43 -2.61
CA ILE A 108 -4.58 -7.87 -2.42
C ILE A 108 -3.95 -8.62 -3.59
N GLY A 109 -3.09 -9.61 -3.38
CA GLY A 109 -2.46 -10.33 -4.49
C GLY A 109 -1.73 -9.40 -5.46
N ASP A 110 -2.08 -9.49 -6.75
CA ASP A 110 -1.56 -8.64 -7.83
C ASP A 110 -2.45 -7.44 -8.17
N LYS A 111 -3.28 -6.95 -7.23
CA LYS A 111 -4.23 -5.86 -7.48
C LYS A 111 -4.28 -4.82 -6.37
N LEU A 112 -4.35 -3.55 -6.80
CA LEU A 112 -4.81 -2.42 -6.00
C LEU A 112 -6.25 -2.12 -6.39
N GLN A 113 -7.17 -2.20 -5.44
CA GLN A 113 -8.56 -1.79 -5.63
C GLN A 113 -8.81 -0.52 -4.86
N MET A 114 -9.36 0.50 -5.51
CA MET A 114 -9.40 1.84 -4.95
C MET A 114 -10.71 2.55 -5.31
N LEU A 115 -11.33 3.18 -4.33
CA LEU A 115 -12.39 4.14 -4.57
C LEU A 115 -11.82 5.41 -5.21
N SER A 116 -12.45 5.87 -6.28
CA SER A 116 -12.07 7.10 -6.97
C SER A 116 -11.93 8.27 -5.98
N PRO A 117 -10.75 8.92 -5.89
CA PRO A 117 -10.52 10.10 -5.05
C PRO A 117 -11.53 11.23 -5.27
N ARG A 118 -12.17 11.26 -6.44
CA ARG A 118 -13.26 12.19 -6.77
C ARG A 118 -14.41 12.16 -5.74
N VAL A 119 -14.69 11.02 -5.12
CA VAL A 119 -15.81 10.88 -4.17
C VAL A 119 -15.40 10.86 -2.70
N TRP A 120 -14.09 10.93 -2.38
CA TRP A 120 -13.62 10.83 -1.00
C TRP A 120 -14.18 11.91 -0.08
N ASN A 121 -14.37 13.13 -0.55
CA ASN A 121 -14.95 14.20 0.27
C ASN A 121 -16.38 13.89 0.80
N GLY A 122 -17.10 12.98 0.14
CA GLY A 122 -18.44 12.55 0.56
C GLY A 122 -18.50 11.13 1.14
N GLU A 123 -17.50 10.29 0.87
CA GLU A 123 -17.53 8.86 1.22
C GLU A 123 -16.41 8.44 2.20
N ALA A 124 -15.37 9.26 2.38
CA ALA A 124 -14.24 8.97 3.27
C ALA A 124 -14.25 9.86 4.52
N CYS A 125 -13.96 9.28 5.68
CA CYS A 125 -13.98 10.00 6.97
C CYS A 125 -12.58 10.35 7.51
N GLU A 126 -11.53 9.63 7.07
CA GLU A 126 -10.15 9.81 7.57
C GLU A 126 -9.18 10.28 6.49
N HIS A 127 -9.62 10.40 5.23
CA HIS A 127 -8.76 10.65 4.09
C HIS A 127 -9.15 11.88 3.28
N ASN A 128 -8.15 12.69 2.91
CA ASN A 128 -8.34 13.86 2.06
C ASN A 128 -7.65 13.68 0.70
N ALA A 129 -8.45 13.41 -0.34
CA ALA A 129 -7.96 13.29 -1.71
C ALA A 129 -7.27 14.55 -2.27
N SER A 130 -7.53 15.72 -1.67
CA SER A 130 -6.86 16.98 -2.08
C SER A 130 -5.48 17.14 -1.46
N ASP A 131 -5.17 16.39 -0.39
CA ASP A 131 -3.83 16.30 0.16
C ASP A 131 -3.01 15.31 -0.68
N LYS A 132 -2.19 15.86 -1.58
CA LYS A 132 -1.36 15.05 -2.50
C LYS A 132 -0.41 14.11 -1.76
N LYS A 133 0.11 14.53 -0.61
CA LYS A 133 1.00 13.68 0.19
C LYS A 133 0.20 12.54 0.77
N GLU A 134 -0.94 12.81 1.40
CA GLU A 134 -1.79 11.77 1.94
C GLU A 134 -2.25 10.77 0.86
N LEU A 135 -2.69 11.27 -0.30
CA LEU A 135 -3.09 10.44 -1.43
C LEU A 135 -1.97 9.50 -1.90
N GLN A 136 -0.75 10.03 -2.04
CA GLN A 136 0.42 9.23 -2.39
C GLN A 136 0.72 8.18 -1.31
N GLN A 137 0.62 8.55 -0.03
CA GLN A 137 0.86 7.67 1.11
C GLN A 137 -0.15 6.51 1.14
N VAL A 138 -1.45 6.78 0.95
CA VAL A 138 -2.48 5.72 0.86
C VAL A 138 -2.18 4.78 -0.31
N ILE A 139 -1.89 5.32 -1.50
CA ILE A 139 -1.56 4.49 -2.67
C ILE A 139 -0.28 3.67 -2.41
N ALA A 140 0.75 4.27 -1.81
CA ALA A 140 1.99 3.56 -1.49
C ALA A 140 1.76 2.46 -0.44
N HIS A 141 0.91 2.70 0.56
CA HIS A 141 0.51 1.71 1.56
C HIS A 141 -0.06 0.47 0.91
N GLU A 142 -1.06 0.65 0.04
CA GLU A 142 -1.67 -0.50 -0.63
C GLU A 142 -0.72 -1.18 -1.62
N LEU A 143 0.17 -0.43 -2.26
CA LEU A 143 1.19 -1.02 -3.13
C LEU A 143 2.25 -1.80 -2.35
N VAL A 144 2.47 -1.52 -1.06
CA VAL A 144 3.29 -2.39 -0.19
C VAL A 144 2.58 -3.73 0.01
N HIS A 145 1.26 -3.74 0.20
CA HIS A 145 0.48 -4.98 0.30
C HIS A 145 0.58 -5.79 -0.99
N VAL A 146 0.40 -5.16 -2.16
CA VAL A 146 0.60 -5.83 -3.47
C VAL A 146 2.01 -6.42 -3.59
N TYR A 147 3.05 -5.64 -3.22
CA TYR A 147 4.43 -6.10 -3.26
C TYR A 147 4.67 -7.29 -2.33
N HIS A 148 4.17 -7.22 -1.10
CA HIS A 148 4.30 -8.27 -0.10
C HIS A 148 3.54 -9.53 -0.54
N ALA A 149 2.33 -9.38 -1.08
CA ALA A 149 1.52 -10.47 -1.60
C ALA A 149 2.18 -11.22 -2.76
N GLN A 150 2.99 -10.56 -3.59
CA GLN A 150 3.75 -11.23 -4.65
C GLN A 150 4.86 -12.16 -4.12
N ILE A 151 5.30 -11.95 -2.89
CA ILE A 151 6.39 -12.70 -2.26
C ILE A 151 5.88 -13.72 -1.24
N ASN A 152 4.76 -13.41 -0.58
CA ASN A 152 4.16 -14.29 0.40
C ASN A 152 3.47 -15.47 -0.28
N PRO A 153 3.64 -16.72 0.22
CA PRO A 153 2.94 -17.88 -0.34
C PRO A 153 1.41 -17.82 -0.19
N ILE A 154 0.88 -16.97 0.70
CA ILE A 154 -0.55 -16.71 0.87
C ILE A 154 -0.83 -15.30 0.35
N HIS A 155 -1.14 -15.20 -0.94
CA HIS A 155 -1.23 -13.95 -1.70
C HIS A 155 -2.32 -12.98 -1.23
N ASP A 156 -3.39 -13.47 -0.60
CA ASP A 156 -4.49 -12.68 -0.07
C ASP A 156 -4.40 -12.47 1.45
N PHE A 157 -3.32 -12.99 2.07
CA PHE A 157 -3.10 -13.01 3.51
C PHE A 157 -4.18 -13.70 4.35
N THR A 158 -5.05 -14.53 3.74
CA THR A 158 -6.08 -15.26 4.48
C THR A 158 -5.46 -16.15 5.56
N GLY A 159 -5.94 -16.00 6.81
CA GLY A 159 -5.44 -16.76 7.96
C GLY A 159 -4.13 -16.24 8.56
N LEU A 160 -3.67 -15.04 8.17
CA LEU A 160 -2.47 -14.41 8.71
C LEU A 160 -2.75 -13.36 9.79
N ASP A 161 -3.86 -13.48 10.53
CA ASP A 161 -4.27 -12.50 11.56
C ASP A 161 -3.18 -12.23 12.61
N SER A 162 -2.43 -13.27 13.00
CA SER A 162 -1.31 -13.12 13.94
C SER A 162 -0.16 -12.26 13.40
N LEU A 163 -0.08 -12.08 12.07
CA LEU A 163 0.91 -11.27 11.39
C LEU A 163 0.36 -9.92 10.90
N ALA A 164 -0.89 -9.58 11.21
CA ALA A 164 -1.49 -8.31 10.80
C ALA A 164 -0.67 -7.10 11.25
N TRP A 165 -0.01 -7.17 12.42
CA TRP A 165 0.89 -6.12 12.90
C TRP A 165 2.10 -5.90 11.96
N PHE A 166 2.59 -6.95 11.31
CA PHE A 166 3.72 -6.86 10.39
C PHE A 166 3.25 -6.40 9.02
N ILE A 167 2.19 -7.02 8.49
CA ILE A 167 1.61 -6.70 7.18
C ILE A 167 1.22 -5.21 7.14
N GLU A 168 0.39 -4.76 8.08
CA GLU A 168 -0.08 -3.37 8.12
C GLU A 168 0.99 -2.42 8.65
N GLY A 169 1.84 -2.88 9.56
CA GLY A 169 2.96 -2.08 10.06
C GLY A 169 3.97 -1.76 8.97
N LEU A 170 4.26 -2.72 8.10
CA LEU A 170 5.17 -2.54 6.98
C LEU A 170 4.60 -1.55 5.96
N ALA A 171 3.34 -1.71 5.59
CA ALA A 171 2.66 -0.78 4.71
C ALA A 171 2.66 0.65 5.29
N THR A 172 2.33 0.80 6.58
CA THR A 172 2.35 2.10 7.27
C THR A 172 3.75 2.73 7.30
N TYR A 173 4.79 1.92 7.54
CA TYR A 173 6.16 2.40 7.65
C TYR A 173 6.70 2.82 6.28
N VAL A 174 6.60 1.94 5.28
CA VAL A 174 7.17 2.15 3.95
C VAL A 174 6.44 3.24 3.18
N SER A 175 5.13 3.39 3.38
CA SER A 175 4.37 4.50 2.81
C SER A 175 4.72 5.86 3.44
N GLY A 176 5.45 5.88 4.56
CA GLY A 176 5.79 7.10 5.29
C GLY A 176 4.66 7.62 6.19
N GLN A 177 3.65 6.80 6.50
CA GLN A 177 2.58 7.15 7.44
C GLN A 177 3.01 7.11 8.91
N VAL A 178 4.21 6.61 9.21
CA VAL A 178 4.85 6.73 10.54
C VAL A 178 5.49 8.12 10.70
N ASP A 179 4.64 9.14 10.77
CA ASP A 179 5.04 10.53 10.95
C ASP A 179 5.21 10.93 12.43
N GLU A 180 5.55 12.20 12.68
CA GLU A 180 5.72 12.75 14.02
C GLU A 180 4.44 12.69 14.86
N LYS A 181 3.28 13.01 14.25
CA LYS A 181 1.99 13.01 14.93
C LYS A 181 1.63 11.61 15.40
N ARG A 182 1.76 10.61 14.52
CA ARG A 182 1.50 9.20 14.82
C ARG A 182 2.50 8.64 15.82
N THR A 183 3.78 9.00 15.69
CA THR A 183 4.81 8.64 16.69
C THR A 183 4.47 9.22 18.06
N ALA A 184 4.04 10.49 18.14
CA ALA A 184 3.64 11.13 19.39
C ALA A 184 2.41 10.47 20.03
N GLN A 185 1.43 10.04 19.21
CA GLN A 185 0.28 9.26 19.69
C GLN A 185 0.73 7.94 20.33
N VAL A 186 1.63 7.20 19.67
CA VAL A 186 2.18 5.95 20.21
C VAL A 186 2.92 6.18 21.53
N LYS A 187 3.74 7.23 21.61
CA LYS A 187 4.43 7.58 22.87
C LYS A 187 3.44 7.83 24.01
N LYS A 188 2.29 8.47 23.74
CA LYS A 188 1.22 8.66 24.73
C LYS A 188 0.61 7.33 25.18
N VAL A 189 0.32 6.41 24.26
CA VAL A 189 -0.19 5.05 24.56
C VAL A 189 0.80 4.25 25.40
N ILE A 190 2.10 4.39 25.16
CA ILE A 190 3.14 3.76 25.99
C ILE A 190 3.17 4.38 27.39
N ALA A 191 3.15 5.72 27.47
CA ALA A 191 3.21 6.44 28.74
C ALA A 191 1.96 6.22 29.63
N SER A 192 0.79 5.97 29.04
CA SER A 192 -0.44 5.62 29.76
C SER A 192 -0.50 4.15 30.20
N GLY A 193 0.47 3.31 29.79
CA GLY A 193 0.47 1.87 30.07
C GLY A 193 -0.54 1.07 29.24
N GLU A 194 -1.13 1.68 28.20
CA GLU A 194 -2.16 1.08 27.35
C GLU A 194 -1.57 0.30 26.15
N ALA A 195 -0.26 0.37 25.94
CA ALA A 195 0.39 -0.35 24.84
C ALA A 195 0.20 -1.88 24.99
N PRO A 196 -0.17 -2.59 23.92
CA PRO A 196 -0.42 -4.03 24.01
C PRO A 196 0.81 -4.83 24.46
N GLN A 197 0.56 -5.97 25.09
CA GLN A 197 1.60 -6.92 25.53
C GLN A 197 1.75 -8.11 24.58
N GLN A 198 0.95 -8.16 23.52
CA GLN A 198 0.96 -9.21 22.50
C GLN A 198 0.91 -8.56 21.12
N LEU A 199 1.74 -9.02 20.18
CA LEU A 199 1.83 -8.54 18.81
C LEU A 199 0.51 -8.67 18.06
N ALA A 200 -0.24 -9.75 18.29
CA ALA A 200 -1.58 -9.94 17.72
C ALA A 200 -2.58 -8.82 18.11
N ARG A 201 -2.26 -8.01 19.13
CA ARG A 201 -3.09 -6.88 19.57
C ARG A 201 -2.58 -5.52 19.06
N PHE A 202 -1.43 -5.46 18.38
CA PHE A 202 -0.91 -4.21 17.80
C PHE A 202 -1.80 -3.69 16.67
N TRP A 203 -2.52 -4.59 15.99
CA TRP A 203 -3.51 -4.24 14.98
C TRP A 203 -4.92 -4.04 15.55
N THR A 204 -5.05 -3.39 16.70
CA THR A 204 -6.36 -3.11 17.32
C THR A 204 -6.49 -1.67 17.82
N GLY A 205 -7.72 -1.17 17.85
CA GLY A 205 -8.03 0.18 18.34
C GLY A 205 -7.57 1.32 17.43
N ALA A 206 -7.64 2.55 17.96
CA ALA A 206 -7.39 3.77 17.21
C ALA A 206 -5.90 4.03 16.91
N ALA A 207 -4.98 3.43 17.67
CA ALA A 207 -3.53 3.61 17.49
C ALA A 207 -2.89 2.51 16.61
N ARG A 208 -3.68 1.58 16.06
CA ARG A 208 -3.21 0.35 15.39
C ARG A 208 -2.08 0.56 14.36
N TYR A 209 -2.29 1.46 13.41
CA TYR A 209 -1.29 1.83 12.40
C TYR A 209 -0.02 2.41 13.04
N GLY A 210 -0.15 3.23 14.08
CA GLY A 210 1.01 3.79 14.77
C GLY A 210 1.81 2.72 15.53
N LEU A 211 1.12 1.86 16.27
CA LEU A 211 1.73 0.77 17.02
C LEU A 211 2.47 -0.19 16.08
N ALA A 212 1.77 -0.71 15.07
CA ALA A 212 2.32 -1.61 14.06
C ALA A 212 3.47 -0.96 13.26
N GLY A 213 3.25 0.26 12.73
CA GLY A 213 4.23 0.94 11.89
C GLY A 213 5.51 1.34 12.65
N THR A 214 5.39 1.85 13.88
CA THR A 214 6.59 2.17 14.68
C THR A 214 7.35 0.93 15.12
N LEU A 215 6.67 -0.22 15.31
CA LEU A 215 7.32 -1.50 15.57
C LEU A 215 8.11 -1.97 14.35
N VAL A 216 7.53 -1.92 13.15
CA VAL A 216 8.26 -2.28 11.92
C VAL A 216 9.41 -1.32 11.65
N ARG A 217 9.25 -0.01 11.91
CA ARG A 217 10.36 0.95 11.89
C ARG A 217 11.48 0.52 12.84
N TYR A 218 11.17 0.19 14.08
CA TYR A 218 12.17 -0.29 15.05
C TYR A 218 12.91 -1.55 14.54
N ILE A 219 12.20 -2.49 13.92
CA ILE A 219 12.81 -3.69 13.33
C ILE A 219 13.75 -3.29 12.19
N SER A 220 13.32 -2.40 11.29
CA SER A 220 14.14 -1.90 10.19
C SER A 220 15.41 -1.20 10.69
N ASP A 221 15.29 -0.35 11.72
CA ASP A 221 16.41 0.40 12.29
C ASP A 221 17.39 -0.50 13.05
N THR A 222 16.90 -1.56 13.71
CA THR A 222 17.70 -2.45 14.56
C THR A 222 18.35 -3.59 13.79
N TYR A 223 17.59 -4.23 12.89
CA TYR A 223 18.01 -5.45 12.19
C TYR A 223 18.31 -5.22 10.70
N GLY A 224 18.03 -4.01 10.19
CA GLY A 224 18.27 -3.63 8.82
C GLY A 224 17.15 -4.02 7.86
N ARG A 225 17.10 -3.30 6.74
CA ARG A 225 16.13 -3.51 5.65
C ARG A 225 16.17 -4.91 5.05
N GLU A 226 17.35 -5.53 4.92
CA GLU A 226 17.49 -6.90 4.41
C GLU A 226 16.71 -7.90 5.27
N LYS A 227 16.65 -7.64 6.59
CA LYS A 227 15.85 -8.47 7.49
C LYS A 227 14.36 -8.32 7.20
N ILE A 228 13.86 -7.10 6.98
CA ILE A 228 12.46 -6.86 6.58
C ILE A 228 12.12 -7.64 5.31
N VAL A 229 12.99 -7.57 4.28
CA VAL A 229 12.80 -8.33 3.03
C VAL A 229 12.73 -9.84 3.28
N ALA A 230 13.59 -10.37 4.16
CA ALA A 230 13.60 -11.80 4.50
C ALA A 230 12.35 -12.26 5.27
N LEU A 231 11.62 -11.34 5.91
CA LEU A 231 10.39 -11.65 6.65
C LEU A 231 9.14 -11.68 5.77
N LEU A 232 9.16 -11.08 4.57
CA LEU A 232 8.02 -11.05 3.64
C LEU A 232 7.39 -12.42 3.34
N PRO A 233 8.16 -13.50 3.07
CA PRO A 233 7.57 -14.80 2.76
C PRO A 233 7.05 -15.57 3.99
N GLN A 234 7.20 -15.04 5.21
CA GLN A 234 6.83 -15.76 6.43
C GLN A 234 5.32 -15.71 6.67
N THR A 235 4.79 -16.83 7.14
CA THR A 235 3.36 -17.02 7.49
C THR A 235 3.15 -17.39 8.96
N ASP A 236 4.23 -17.45 9.75
CA ASP A 236 4.20 -17.83 11.16
C ASP A 236 4.99 -16.83 12.02
N GLN A 237 4.34 -16.30 13.06
CA GLN A 237 4.93 -15.31 13.98
C GLN A 237 6.18 -15.84 14.71
N LYS A 238 6.18 -17.12 15.12
CA LYS A 238 7.30 -17.72 15.83
C LYS A 238 8.52 -17.82 14.92
N ILE A 239 8.32 -18.17 13.64
CA ILE A 239 9.41 -18.19 12.66
C ILE A 239 9.96 -16.78 12.45
N MET A 240 9.10 -15.76 12.32
CA MET A 240 9.55 -14.36 12.22
C MET A 240 10.39 -13.93 13.44
N LEU A 241 9.93 -14.23 14.65
CA LEU A 241 10.65 -13.92 15.88
C LEU A 241 11.99 -14.67 15.97
N GLN A 242 12.03 -15.93 15.54
CA GLN A 242 13.26 -16.72 15.45
C GLN A 242 14.26 -16.09 14.45
N MET A 243 13.79 -15.65 13.29
CA MET A 243 14.63 -14.96 12.28
C MET A 243 15.18 -13.61 12.77
N LEU A 244 14.46 -12.96 13.69
CA LEU A 244 14.90 -11.76 14.42
C LEU A 244 15.79 -12.10 15.62
N GLY A 245 15.94 -13.37 15.99
CA GLY A 245 16.72 -13.78 17.17
C GLY A 245 16.14 -13.26 18.49
N THR A 246 14.81 -13.12 18.57
CA THR A 246 14.11 -12.55 19.73
C THR A 246 12.86 -13.38 20.07
N ASN A 247 12.15 -12.97 21.12
CA ASN A 247 10.79 -13.42 21.42
C ASN A 247 9.85 -12.22 21.50
N GLU A 248 8.56 -12.48 21.62
CA GLU A 248 7.51 -11.46 21.61
C GLU A 248 7.71 -10.40 22.70
N ASP A 249 7.88 -10.83 23.95
CA ASP A 249 8.08 -9.91 25.09
C ASP A 249 9.33 -9.06 24.91
N ALA A 250 10.44 -9.66 24.50
CA ALA A 250 11.70 -8.96 24.29
C ALA A 250 11.60 -7.93 23.16
N LEU A 251 10.95 -8.29 22.04
CA LEU A 251 10.72 -7.38 20.91
C LEU A 251 9.86 -6.18 21.33
N ILE A 252 8.73 -6.42 22.00
CA ILE A 252 7.81 -5.37 22.47
C ILE A 252 8.52 -4.43 23.45
N ASN A 253 9.26 -4.98 24.41
CA ASN A 253 9.96 -4.16 25.41
C ASN A 253 11.08 -3.32 24.79
N ALA A 254 11.84 -3.89 23.84
CA ALA A 254 12.89 -3.16 23.16
C ALA A 254 12.34 -2.03 22.27
N TRP A 255 11.23 -2.27 21.56
CA TRP A 255 10.50 -1.25 20.81
C TRP A 255 9.95 -0.13 21.70
N LYS A 256 9.34 -0.47 22.85
CA LYS A 256 8.87 0.55 23.82
C LYS A 256 10.02 1.45 24.26
N LYS A 257 11.17 0.86 24.58
CA LYS A 257 12.37 1.59 25.00
C LYS A 257 12.92 2.49 23.89
N SER A 258 12.83 2.11 22.61
CA SER A 258 13.30 2.95 21.51
C SER A 258 12.45 4.21 21.26
N LEU A 259 11.26 4.30 21.88
CA LEU A 259 10.35 5.43 21.74
C LEU A 259 10.33 6.36 22.95
N GLN A 260 11.05 6.02 24.02
CA GLN A 260 11.27 6.87 25.19
C GLN A 260 12.37 7.89 24.90
#